data_AF-A0A410FVR9-F1
#
_entry.id   AF-A0A410FVR9-F1
#
_cell.length_a   1.000
_cell.length_b   1.000
_cell.length_c   1.000
_cell.angle_alpha   90.00
_cell.angle_beta   90.00
_cell.angle_gamma   90.00
#
_symmetry.space_group_name_H-M   'P 1'
#
loop_
_entity.id
_entity.type
_entity.pdbx_description
1 polymer ?
#
loop_
_entity_poly.entity_id
_entity_poly.type
_entity_poly.pdbx_seq_one_letter_code
_entity_poly.pdbx_strand_id
1 'polypeptide(L)'
;MTCDTAREMIPLYAAGSLSEDDGAELIAHVVGCEVCQGDLVETMRLAREVRRAFAQVPGPARGTWISVAARTLGTPVLRVELGSELAGLSLDVGATKTGLPIRGSLSILGREVPVLRI
;
A
#
# COMPACT_ATOMS: atom_id res chain seq x y z
N MET A 1 5.75 5.49 22.15
CA MET A 1 5.28 4.14 22.58
C MET A 1 6.39 3.22 23.10
N THR A 2 5.98 2.13 23.79
CA THR A 2 6.83 1.00 24.23
C THR A 2 6.92 -0.09 23.15
N CYS A 3 7.86 -1.04 23.28
CA CYS A 3 7.99 -2.17 22.35
C CYS A 3 6.75 -3.07 22.32
N ASP A 4 6.09 -3.28 23.46
CA ASP A 4 4.88 -4.13 23.53
C ASP A 4 3.73 -3.48 22.74
N THR A 5 3.50 -2.18 22.93
CA THR A 5 2.53 -1.43 22.14
C THR A 5 2.90 -1.42 20.65
N ALA A 6 4.18 -1.23 20.33
CA ALA A 6 4.65 -1.26 18.94
C ALA A 6 4.36 -2.61 18.27
N ARG A 7 4.59 -3.72 18.97
CA ARG A 7 4.30 -5.09 18.49
C ARG A 7 2.83 -5.34 18.24
N GLU A 8 1.95 -4.79 19.07
CA GLU A 8 0.49 -4.87 18.83
C GLU A 8 0.07 -4.06 17.59
N MET A 9 0.77 -2.95 17.30
CA MET A 9 0.45 -2.07 16.17
C MET A 9 1.07 -2.51 14.84
N ILE A 10 2.21 -3.21 14.86
CA ILE A 10 2.95 -3.66 13.67
C ILE A 10 2.05 -4.43 12.67
N PRO A 11 1.21 -5.40 13.08
CA PRO A 11 0.31 -6.10 12.15
C PRO A 11 -0.70 -5.17 11.48
N LEU A 12 -1.26 -4.23 12.24
CA LEU A 12 -2.22 -3.24 11.74
C LEU A 12 -1.55 -2.27 10.76
N TYR A 13 -0.31 -1.88 11.05
CA TYR A 13 0.50 -1.07 10.14
C TYR A 13 0.81 -1.81 8.84
N ALA A 14 1.26 -3.07 8.92
CA ALA A 14 1.57 -3.90 7.76
C ALA A 14 0.34 -4.21 6.88
N ALA A 15 -0.85 -4.27 7.49
CA ALA A 15 -2.12 -4.41 6.81
C ALA A 15 -2.65 -3.10 6.20
N GLY A 16 -2.03 -1.96 6.50
CA GLY A 16 -2.48 -0.63 6.03
C GLY A 16 -3.77 -0.15 6.70
N SER A 17 -4.12 -0.70 7.87
CA SER A 17 -5.34 -0.36 8.62
C SER A 17 -5.11 0.61 9.77
N LEU A 18 -3.86 0.99 10.01
CA LEU A 18 -3.48 1.92 11.06
C LEU A 18 -3.67 3.38 10.62
N SER A 19 -4.15 4.25 11.51
CA SER A 19 -4.31 5.68 11.22
C SER A 19 -2.98 6.35 10.88
N GLU A 20 -3.02 7.51 10.20
CA GLU A 20 -1.80 8.22 9.81
C GLU A 20 -0.92 8.57 11.01
N ASP A 21 -1.55 9.13 12.06
CA ASP A 21 -0.91 9.56 13.31
C ASP A 21 -0.29 8.38 14.06
N ASP A 22 -1.06 7.30 14.25
CA ASP A 22 -0.59 6.09 14.94
C ASP A 22 0.59 5.46 14.22
N GLY A 23 0.58 5.49 12.87
CA GLY A 23 1.70 4.96 12.09
C GLY A 23 2.91 5.86 12.12
N ALA A 24 2.75 7.17 12.22
CA ALA A 24 3.87 8.08 12.43
C ALA A 24 4.53 7.81 13.79
N GLU A 25 3.72 7.63 14.85
CA GLU A 25 4.24 7.28 16.18
C GLU A 25 4.96 5.93 16.18
N LEU A 26 4.38 4.92 15.51
CA LEU A 26 5.00 3.59 15.38
C LEU A 26 6.35 3.67 14.67
N ILE A 27 6.40 4.35 13.53
CA ILE A 27 7.66 4.48 12.76
C ILE A 27 8.71 5.25 13.56
N ALA A 28 8.33 6.30 14.30
CA ALA A 28 9.25 7.02 15.17
C ALA A 28 9.91 6.09 16.21
N HIS A 29 9.17 5.14 16.77
CA HIS A 29 9.72 4.12 17.66
C HIS A 29 10.62 3.11 16.91
N VAL A 30 10.13 2.56 15.80
CA VAL A 30 10.83 1.54 15.01
C VAL A 30 12.19 2.03 14.51
N VAL A 31 12.31 3.30 14.09
CA VAL A 31 13.60 3.87 13.66
C VAL A 31 14.70 3.73 14.72
N GLY A 32 14.33 3.80 16.02
CA GLY A 32 15.27 3.67 17.13
C GLY A 32 15.38 2.28 17.75
N CYS A 33 14.64 1.28 17.27
CA CYS A 33 14.53 -0.04 17.93
C CYS A 33 14.73 -1.19 16.94
N GLU A 34 15.93 -1.80 16.94
CA GLU A 34 16.28 -2.91 16.03
C GLU A 34 15.35 -4.12 16.16
N VAL A 35 14.86 -4.41 17.37
CA VAL A 35 13.92 -5.52 17.61
C VAL A 35 12.61 -5.26 16.87
N CYS A 36 12.03 -4.07 17.03
CA CYS A 36 10.79 -3.71 16.36
C CYS A 36 10.98 -3.51 14.85
N GLN A 37 12.19 -3.18 14.37
CA GLN A 37 12.51 -3.21 12.94
C GLN A 37 12.42 -4.62 12.38
N GLY A 38 13.02 -5.60 13.05
CA GLY A 38 12.93 -7.02 12.68
C GLY A 38 11.48 -7.50 12.65
N ASP A 39 10.73 -7.24 13.72
CA ASP A 39 9.32 -7.62 13.83
C ASP A 39 8.48 -6.98 12.70
N LEU A 40 8.74 -5.72 12.35
CA LEU A 40 8.05 -5.04 11.26
C LEU A 40 8.36 -5.67 9.90
N VAL A 41 9.63 -5.96 9.61
CA VAL A 41 10.05 -6.57 8.34
C VAL A 41 9.43 -7.95 8.14
N GLU A 42 9.48 -8.80 9.17
CA GLU A 42 8.85 -10.13 9.13
C GLU A 42 7.33 -10.04 8.94
N THR A 43 6.69 -9.13 9.65
CA THR A 43 5.24 -8.93 9.54
C THR A 43 4.84 -8.40 8.15
N MET A 44 5.61 -7.49 7.58
CA MET A 44 5.41 -6.99 6.21
C MET A 44 5.55 -8.10 5.17
N ARG A 45 6.53 -9.00 5.36
CA ARG A 45 6.72 -10.18 4.50
C ARG A 45 5.51 -11.11 4.59
N LEU A 46 5.05 -11.43 5.79
CA LEU A 46 3.86 -12.25 5.99
C LEU A 46 2.61 -11.62 5.35
N ALA A 47 2.38 -10.33 5.55
CA ALA A 47 1.24 -9.61 4.96
C ALA A 47 1.25 -9.68 3.42
N ARG A 48 2.43 -9.73 2.79
CA ARG A 48 2.58 -9.92 1.36
C ARG A 48 2.28 -11.35 0.93
N GLU A 49 2.79 -12.34 1.65
CA GLU A 49 2.52 -13.76 1.36
C GLU A 49 1.02 -14.04 1.44
N VAL A 50 0.33 -13.50 2.46
CA VAL A 50 -1.12 -13.54 2.58
C VAL A 50 -1.79 -12.87 1.37
N ARG A 51 -1.39 -11.64 1.00
CA ARG A 51 -1.93 -10.96 -0.18
C ARG A 51 -1.75 -11.76 -1.48
N ARG A 52 -0.59 -12.39 -1.68
CA ARG A 52 -0.30 -13.24 -2.84
C ARG A 52 -1.14 -14.52 -2.85
N ALA A 53 -1.38 -15.11 -1.68
CA ALA A 53 -2.27 -16.27 -1.56
C ALA A 53 -3.72 -15.86 -1.88
N PHE A 54 -4.19 -14.73 -1.34
CA PHE A 54 -5.52 -14.21 -1.63
C PHE A 54 -5.72 -13.84 -3.11
N ALA A 55 -4.70 -13.35 -3.80
CA ALA A 55 -4.77 -13.05 -5.23
C ALA A 55 -5.01 -14.30 -6.11
N GLN A 56 -4.72 -15.50 -5.60
CA GLN A 56 -4.97 -16.77 -6.30
C GLN A 56 -6.39 -17.31 -6.05
N VAL A 57 -7.11 -16.75 -5.08
CA VAL A 57 -8.49 -17.14 -4.79
C VAL A 57 -9.39 -16.55 -5.89
N PRO A 58 -10.40 -17.30 -6.39
CA PRO A 58 -11.34 -16.78 -7.38
C PRO A 58 -11.98 -15.46 -6.92
N GLY A 59 -11.59 -14.37 -7.57
CA GLY A 59 -12.11 -13.05 -7.30
C GLY A 59 -13.27 -12.67 -8.22
N PRO A 60 -13.84 -11.47 -8.04
CA PRO A 60 -14.79 -10.89 -9.00
C PRO A 60 -14.20 -10.87 -10.40
N ALA A 61 -15.03 -11.11 -11.42
CA ALA A 61 -14.61 -11.06 -12.82
C ALA A 61 -13.91 -9.72 -13.12
N ARG A 62 -12.89 -9.74 -13.99
CA ARG A 62 -12.09 -8.55 -14.35
C ARG A 62 -12.96 -7.37 -14.80
N GLY A 63 -14.06 -7.63 -15.51
CA GLY A 63 -15.02 -6.61 -15.95
C GLY A 63 -15.73 -5.89 -14.80
N THR A 64 -15.92 -6.55 -13.66
CA THR A 64 -16.50 -5.95 -12.44
C THR A 64 -15.57 -4.89 -11.89
N TRP A 65 -14.27 -5.19 -11.77
CA TRP A 65 -13.26 -4.23 -11.30
C TRP A 65 -13.12 -3.02 -12.23
N ILE A 66 -13.12 -3.25 -13.55
CA ILE A 66 -13.09 -2.16 -14.55
C ILE A 66 -14.33 -1.25 -14.39
N SER A 67 -15.51 -1.84 -14.20
CA SER A 67 -16.75 -1.07 -14.03
C SER A 67 -16.75 -0.23 -12.75
N VAL A 68 -16.21 -0.77 -11.65
CA VAL A 68 -16.05 -0.04 -10.39
C VAL A 68 -15.06 1.11 -10.58
N ALA A 69 -13.88 0.84 -11.15
CA ALA A 69 -12.86 1.85 -11.40
C ALA A 69 -13.36 2.98 -12.30
N ALA A 70 -14.06 2.66 -13.39
CA ALA A 70 -14.66 3.64 -14.29
C ALA A 70 -15.63 4.58 -13.57
N ARG A 71 -16.35 4.10 -12.56
CA ARG A 71 -17.33 4.88 -11.78
C ARG A 71 -16.69 5.73 -10.68
N THR A 72 -15.59 5.30 -10.08
CA THR A 72 -14.98 5.96 -8.92
C THR A 72 -13.73 6.78 -9.26
N LEU A 73 -12.96 6.35 -10.26
CA LEU A 73 -11.63 6.89 -10.58
C LEU A 73 -11.49 7.38 -12.04
N GLY A 74 -12.41 7.01 -12.92
CA GLY A 74 -12.29 7.19 -14.39
C GLY A 74 -11.80 5.91 -15.07
N THR A 75 -11.68 5.90 -16.40
CA THR A 75 -11.26 4.68 -17.13
C THR A 75 -9.75 4.51 -17.01
N PRO A 76 -9.24 3.47 -16.32
CA PRO A 76 -7.80 3.23 -16.27
C PRO A 76 -7.28 2.80 -17.64
N VAL A 77 -6.23 3.45 -18.14
CA VAL A 77 -5.60 3.15 -19.44
C VAL A 77 -4.34 2.33 -19.24
N LEU A 78 -3.53 2.66 -18.24
CA LEU A 78 -2.29 1.98 -17.95
C LEU A 78 -1.97 2.06 -16.44
N ARG A 79 -1.56 0.93 -15.86
CA ARG A 79 -0.98 0.86 -14.51
C ARG A 79 0.39 0.19 -14.61
N VAL A 80 1.41 0.85 -14.07
CA VAL A 80 2.78 0.33 -14.00
C VAL A 80 3.19 0.28 -12.53
N GLU A 81 3.56 -0.90 -12.04
CA GLU A 81 4.06 -1.11 -10.69
C GLU A 81 5.54 -1.54 -10.77
N LEU A 82 6.43 -0.78 -10.13
CA LEU A 82 7.89 -0.96 -10.12
C LEU A 82 8.38 -0.91 -8.68
N GLY A 83 8.76 -2.04 -8.06
CA GLY A 83 9.14 -2.02 -6.65
C GLY A 83 9.74 -3.30 -6.09
N SER A 84 10.49 -3.13 -4.99
CA SER A 84 11.08 -4.18 -4.16
C SER A 84 10.22 -4.50 -2.92
N GLU A 85 10.77 -5.25 -1.97
CA GLU A 85 10.06 -5.78 -0.80
C GLU A 85 9.47 -4.71 0.15
N LEU A 86 10.12 -3.55 0.20
CA LEU A 86 9.88 -2.51 1.21
C LEU A 86 9.57 -1.15 0.58
N ALA A 87 9.87 -0.97 -0.71
CA ALA A 87 9.64 0.26 -1.43
C ALA A 87 9.19 -0.05 -2.87
N GLY A 88 8.14 0.59 -3.33
CA GLY A 88 7.64 0.45 -4.69
C GLY A 88 7.07 1.75 -5.22
N LEU A 89 6.99 1.85 -6.53
CA LEU A 89 6.45 2.98 -7.27
C LEU A 89 5.29 2.46 -8.11
N SER A 90 4.14 3.08 -7.99
CA SER A 90 2.97 2.86 -8.84
C SER A 90 2.69 4.10 -9.66
N LEU A 91 2.54 3.92 -10.97
CA LEU A 91 2.10 4.95 -11.90
C LEU A 91 0.78 4.51 -12.53
N ASP A 92 -0.26 5.30 -12.30
CA ASP A 92 -1.60 5.13 -12.86
C ASP A 92 -1.86 6.23 -13.90
N VAL A 93 -2.18 5.83 -15.13
CA VAL A 93 -2.64 6.71 -16.21
C VAL A 93 -4.11 6.40 -16.48
N GLY A 94 -4.97 7.40 -16.27
CA GLY A 94 -6.40 7.33 -16.55
C GLY A 94 -6.78 8.14 -17.77
N ALA A 95 -7.97 7.87 -18.31
CA ALA A 95 -8.66 8.72 -19.27
C ALA A 95 -10.00 9.16 -18.67
N THR A 96 -10.24 10.47 -18.69
CA THR A 96 -11.51 11.09 -18.31
C THR A 96 -12.06 11.89 -19.48
N LYS A 97 -13.31 12.35 -19.38
CA LYS A 97 -13.92 13.23 -20.41
C LYS A 97 -13.17 14.55 -20.61
N THR A 98 -12.30 14.95 -19.68
CA THR A 98 -11.59 16.23 -19.67
C THR A 98 -10.08 16.10 -19.94
N GLY A 99 -9.53 14.88 -20.07
CA GLY A 99 -8.10 14.68 -20.35
C GLY A 99 -7.56 13.31 -19.92
N LEU A 100 -6.24 13.17 -19.95
CA LEU A 100 -5.49 12.00 -19.45
C LEU A 100 -4.85 12.34 -18.09
N PRO A 101 -5.53 12.13 -16.95
CA PRO A 101 -4.91 12.32 -15.65
C PRO A 101 -3.81 11.28 -15.41
N ILE A 102 -2.65 11.75 -14.96
CA ILE A 102 -1.53 10.90 -14.54
C ILE A 102 -1.40 11.02 -13.02
N ARG A 103 -1.46 9.89 -12.31
CA ARG A 103 -1.19 9.79 -10.88
C ARG A 103 0.02 8.90 -10.64
N GLY A 104 0.97 9.42 -9.87
CA GLY A 104 2.08 8.62 -9.33
C GLY A 104 1.95 8.51 -7.83
N SER A 105 2.09 7.30 -7.30
CA SER A 105 2.25 7.04 -5.87
C SER A 105 3.52 6.23 -5.62
N LEU A 106 4.15 6.49 -4.49
CA LEU A 106 5.32 5.78 -4.00
C LEU A 106 4.89 5.03 -2.75
N SER A 107 4.96 3.71 -2.78
CA SER A 107 4.84 2.88 -1.59
C SER A 107 6.17 2.83 -0.85
N ILE A 108 6.23 3.30 0.39
CA ILE A 108 7.38 3.08 1.29
C ILE A 108 6.84 2.43 2.56
N LEU A 109 7.42 1.30 2.95
CA LEU A 109 7.04 0.55 4.16
C LEU A 109 5.54 0.25 4.24
N GLY A 110 4.90 -0.01 3.08
CA GLY A 110 3.47 -0.32 3.02
C GLY A 110 2.53 0.89 3.03
N ARG A 111 3.06 2.12 3.09
CA ARG A 111 2.26 3.35 2.92
C ARG A 111 2.40 3.92 1.52
N GLU A 112 1.27 4.28 0.91
CA GLU A 112 1.25 5.03 -0.34
C GLU A 112 1.39 6.52 -0.08
N VAL A 113 2.42 7.12 -0.68
CA VAL A 113 2.67 8.56 -0.68
C VAL A 113 2.40 9.07 -2.10
N PRO A 114 1.48 10.02 -2.32
CA PRO A 114 1.29 10.61 -3.63
C PRO A 114 2.54 11.40 -4.02
N VAL A 115 3.12 11.10 -5.18
CA VAL A 115 4.32 11.77 -5.70
C VAL A 115 4.06 12.61 -6.94
N LEU A 116 2.98 12.34 -7.67
CA LEU A 116 2.67 13.04 -8.91
C LEU A 116 1.15 13.09 -9.17
N ARG A 117 0.67 14.26 -9.60
CA ARG A 117 -0.71 14.45 -10.09
C ARG A 117 -0.71 15.51 -11.18
N ILE A 118 -0.98 15.09 -12.42
CA ILE A 118 -1.04 15.94 -13.62
C ILE A 118 -2.39 15.72 -14.31
#